data_AF-S7PTA8-F1
#
_entry.id   AF-S7PTA8-F1
#
_cell.length_a   1.000
_cell.length_b   1.000
_cell.length_c   1.000
_cell.angle_alpha   90.00
_cell.angle_beta   90.00
_cell.angle_gamma   90.00
#
_symmetry.space_group_name_H-M   'P 1'
#
loop_
_entity.id
_entity.type
_entity.pdbx_description
1 polymer ?
#
loop_
_entity_poly.entity_id
_entity_poly.type
_entity_poly.pdbx_seq_one_letter_code
_entity_poly.pdbx_strand_id
1 'polypeptide(L)'
;VHHRCILNSVGIPLSRFTCTREALEAIYDSLLGHEHMSKKDILHRDISVNNIMISAYPEVEKCKGFLIDVEYATVVGEPGS
;
A
#
# COMPACT_ATOMS: atom_id res chain seq x y z
N VAL A 1 1.32 19.51 -13.44
CA VAL A 1 1.97 18.43 -14.24
C VAL A 1 1.32 17.12 -13.81
N HIS A 2 0.92 16.24 -14.74
CA HIS A 2 0.39 14.92 -14.40
C HIS A 2 1.46 13.86 -14.71
N HIS A 3 1.71 12.97 -13.76
CA HIS A 3 2.61 11.83 -13.93
C HIS A 3 1.78 10.55 -14.07
N ARG A 4 2.24 9.60 -14.90
CA ARG A 4 1.66 8.26 -15.01
C ARG A 4 2.74 7.24 -14.65
N CYS A 5 2.47 6.45 -13.63
CA CYS A 5 3.29 5.29 -13.26
C CYS A 5 2.56 4.00 -13.68
N ILE A 6 3.30 3.02 -14.15
CA ILE A 6 2.79 1.66 -14.40
C ILE A 6 3.54 0.74 -13.43
N LEU A 7 2.79 0.05 -12.58
CA LEU A 7 3.30 -0.90 -11.60
C LEU A 7 2.97 -2.32 -12.05
N ASN A 8 3.84 -3.28 -11.72
CA ASN A 8 3.59 -4.69 -12.00
C ASN A 8 2.48 -5.28 -11.12
N SER A 9 2.29 -4.72 -9.92
CA SER A 9 1.24 -5.14 -9.00
C SER A 9 -0.13 -4.75 -9.54
N VAL A 10 -1.10 -5.66 -9.46
CA VAL A 10 -2.47 -5.45 -9.90
C VAL A 10 -3.38 -5.50 -8.68
N GLY A 11 -3.94 -4.34 -8.34
CA GLY A 11 -4.78 -4.16 -7.17
C GLY A 11 -6.27 -4.12 -7.50
N ILE A 12 -7.08 -4.64 -6.59
CA ILE A 12 -8.53 -4.43 -6.52
C ILE A 12 -8.78 -3.44 -5.37
N PRO A 13 -9.56 -2.36 -5.55
CA PRO A 13 -9.87 -1.43 -4.47
C PRO A 13 -10.45 -2.15 -3.24
N LEU A 14 -9.98 -1.79 -2.03
CA LEU A 14 -10.44 -2.43 -0.80
C LEU A 14 -11.96 -2.45 -0.67
N SER A 15 -12.65 -1.42 -1.14
CA SER A 15 -14.13 -1.30 -1.13
C SER A 15 -14.88 -2.41 -1.87
N ARG A 16 -14.18 -3.23 -2.66
CA ARG A 16 -14.74 -4.36 -3.44
C ARG A 16 -14.53 -5.72 -2.78
N PHE A 17 -14.14 -5.75 -1.50
CA PHE A 17 -14.00 -7.00 -0.75
C PHE A 17 -15.30 -7.82 -0.79
N THR A 18 -15.14 -9.14 -0.85
CA THR A 18 -16.23 -10.12 -0.89
C THR A 18 -16.58 -10.66 0.50
N CYS A 19 -15.63 -10.61 1.44
CA CYS A 19 -15.84 -10.99 2.82
C CYS A 19 -14.94 -10.21 3.78
N THR A 20 -15.35 -10.12 5.05
CA THR A 20 -14.58 -9.41 6.10
C THR A 20 -13.17 -9.97 6.28
N ARG A 21 -12.97 -11.28 6.06
CA ARG A 21 -11.65 -11.91 6.14
C ARG A 21 -10.69 -11.32 5.09
N GLU A 22 -11.14 -11.20 3.85
CA GLU A 22 -10.33 -10.64 2.75
C GLU A 22 -9.94 -9.18 3.03
N ALA A 23 -10.89 -8.38 3.52
CA ALA A 23 -10.60 -7.00 3.93
C ALA A 23 -9.55 -6.94 5.05
N LEU A 24 -9.69 -7.78 6.09
CA LEU A 24 -8.75 -7.86 7.20
C LEU A 24 -7.35 -8.29 6.75
N GLU A 25 -7.26 -9.28 5.87
CA GLU A 25 -6.00 -9.78 5.33
C GLU A 25 -5.29 -8.71 4.48
N ALA A 26 -6.03 -7.99 3.63
CA ALA A 26 -5.46 -6.91 2.82
C ALA A 26 -4.97 -5.73 3.67
N ILE A 27 -5.73 -5.34 4.70
CA ILE A 27 -5.32 -4.29 5.66
C ILE A 27 -4.08 -4.75 6.42
N TYR A 28 -4.07 -5.98 6.93
CA TYR A 28 -2.95 -6.53 7.68
C TYR A 28 -1.65 -6.52 6.87
N ASP A 29 -1.68 -7.01 5.63
CA ASP A 29 -0.49 -7.03 4.77
C ASP A 29 -0.06 -5.60 4.36
N SER A 30 -1.01 -4.66 4.22
CA SER A 30 -0.70 -3.24 3.99
C SER A 30 0.03 -2.61 5.18
N LEU A 31 -0.35 -2.99 6.42
CA LEU A 31 0.37 -2.56 7.63
C LEU A 31 1.78 -3.14 7.68
N LEU A 32 1.98 -4.40 7.31
CA LEU A 32 3.32 -4.99 7.20
C LEU A 32 4.16 -4.29 6.14
N GLY A 33 3.56 -3.94 5.00
CA GLY A 33 4.20 -3.12 3.96
C GLY A 33 4.64 -1.76 4.47
N HIS A 34 3.78 -1.07 5.23
CA HIS A 34 4.12 0.19 5.87
C HIS A 34 5.21 0.04 6.94
N GLU A 35 5.17 -1.01 7.76
CA GLU A 35 6.21 -1.30 8.75
C GLU A 35 7.57 -1.50 8.06
N HIS A 36 7.60 -2.18 6.91
CA HIS A 36 8.82 -2.35 6.11
C HIS A 36 9.34 -1.04 5.51
N MET A 37 8.45 -0.11 5.13
CA MET A 37 8.83 1.25 4.75
C MET A 37 9.43 1.99 5.94
N SER A 38 8.77 1.94 7.09
CA SER A 38 9.21 2.63 8.31
C SER A 38 10.57 2.14 8.80
N LYS A 39 10.88 0.85 8.66
CA LYS A 39 12.22 0.27 8.96
C LYS A 39 13.34 0.81 8.05
N LYS A 40 12.99 1.46 6.95
CA LYS A 40 13.89 2.15 6.02
C LYS A 40 13.80 3.66 6.13
N ASP A 41 13.25 4.15 7.24
CA ASP A 41 12.99 5.56 7.49
C ASP A 41 12.04 6.20 6.47
N ILE A 42 11.19 5.43 5.79
CA ILE A 42 10.21 5.97 4.84
C ILE A 42 8.83 6.01 5.50
N LEU A 43 8.21 7.18 5.52
CA LEU A 43 6.84 7.38 6.00
C LEU A 43 5.91 7.67 4.82
N HIS A 44 4.87 6.85 4.64
CA HIS A 44 3.91 6.99 3.52
C HIS A 44 3.07 8.28 3.58
N ARG A 45 2.68 8.68 4.79
CA ARG A 45 1.84 9.84 5.13
C ARG A 45 0.40 9.86 4.60
N ASP A 46 0.07 9.13 3.54
CA ASP A 46 -1.32 9.04 3.05
C ASP A 46 -1.94 7.63 3.17
N ILE A 47 -2.07 7.13 4.39
CA ILE A 47 -2.72 5.84 4.65
C ILE A 47 -4.23 6.07 4.78
N SER A 48 -4.98 5.60 3.80
CA SER A 48 -6.44 5.64 3.78
C SER A 48 -7.01 4.37 3.18
N VAL A 49 -8.32 4.13 3.36
CA VAL A 49 -9.02 2.98 2.75
C VAL A 49 -8.96 2.98 1.22
N ASN A 50 -8.75 4.15 0.60
CA ASN A 50 -8.66 4.29 -0.85
C ASN A 50 -7.28 3.93 -1.39
N ASN A 51 -6.26 3.95 -0.53
CA ASN A 51 -4.87 3.65 -0.89
C ASN A 51 -4.46 2.22 -0.48
N ILE A 52 -5.38 1.45 0.08
CA ILE A 52 -5.21 0.03 0.34
C ILE A 52 -5.82 -0.77 -0.81
N MET A 53 -5.03 -1.67 -1.38
CA MET A 53 -5.46 -2.56 -2.45
C MET A 53 -5.48 -4.00 -1.96
N ILE A 54 -6.48 -4.77 -2.40
CA ILE A 54 -6.48 -6.23 -2.35
C ILE A 54 -5.65 -6.72 -3.54
N SER A 55 -4.76 -7.68 -3.31
CA SER A 55 -3.98 -8.27 -4.39
C SER A 55 -4.87 -9.08 -5.32
N ALA A 56 -4.84 -8.79 -6.63
CA ALA A 56 -5.50 -9.63 -7.63
C ALA A 56 -4.77 -10.97 -7.85
N TYR A 57 -3.47 -11.01 -7.53
CA TYR A 57 -2.59 -12.16 -7.75
C TYR A 57 -1.70 -12.40 -6.52
N PRO A 58 -2.28 -12.82 -5.37
CA PRO A 58 -1.56 -12.86 -4.09
C PRO A 58 -0.38 -13.83 -4.08
N GLU A 59 -0.42 -14.90 -4.88
CA GLU A 59 0.68 -15.85 -5.02
C GLU A 59 1.90 -15.26 -5.75
N VAL A 60 1.65 -14.34 -6.69
CA VAL A 60 2.70 -13.67 -7.47
C VAL A 60 3.29 -12.51 -6.67
N GLU A 61 2.42 -11.71 -6.05
CA GLU A 61 2.80 -10.53 -5.26
C GLU A 61 3.33 -10.91 -3.87
N LYS A 62 3.03 -12.14 -3.42
CA LYS A 62 3.37 -12.69 -2.09
C LYS A 62 2.78 -11.88 -0.94
N CYS A 63 1.64 -11.25 -1.19
CA CYS A 63 0.83 -10.53 -0.20
C CYS A 63 -0.64 -10.54 -0.66
N LYS A 64 -1.55 -10.39 0.28
CA LYS A 64 -3.00 -10.30 0.07
C LYS A 64 -3.48 -8.87 -0.06
N GLY A 65 -2.68 -7.91 0.37
CA GLY A 65 -2.90 -6.50 0.11
C GLY A 65 -1.63 -5.67 0.20
N PHE A 66 -1.71 -4.46 -0.34
CA PHE A 66 -0.58 -3.54 -0.41
C PHE A 66 -1.06 -2.09 -0.48
N LEU A 67 -0.15 -1.17 -0.13
CA LEU A 67 -0.36 0.27 -0.25
C LEU A 67 0.01 0.77 -1.64
N ILE A 68 -0.76 1.74 -2.13
CA ILE A 68 -0.44 2.57 -3.29
C ILE A 68 -0.36 4.03 -2.87
N ASP A 69 -0.01 4.90 -3.81
CA ASP A 69 -0.02 6.35 -3.64
C ASP A 69 1.03 6.89 -2.64
N VAL A 70 2.28 6.53 -2.91
CA VAL A 70 3.45 6.97 -2.14
C VAL A 70 3.92 8.39 -2.50
N GLU A 71 3.10 9.19 -3.18
CA GLU A 71 3.53 10.51 -3.67
C GLU A 71 3.80 11.51 -2.54
N TYR A 72 3.12 11.34 -1.41
CA TYR A 72 3.35 12.10 -0.19
C TYR A 72 4.42 11.46 0.70
N ALA A 73 5.06 10.37 0.31
CA ALA A 73 6.04 9.71 1.16
C ALA A 73 7.27 10.60 1.42
N THR A 74 7.89 10.46 2.59
CA THR A 74 9.12 11.17 2.94
C THR A 74 10.11 10.26 3.66
N VAL A 75 11.40 10.59 3.54
CA VAL A 75 12.44 10.00 4.40
C VAL A 75 12.48 10.77 5.71
N VAL A 76 12.37 10.05 6.83
CA VAL A 76 12.38 10.61 8.17
C VAL A 76 13.79 11.08 8.50
N GLY A 77 13.91 12.33 8.94
CA GLY A 77 15.19 12.93 9.31
C GLY A 77 15.91 13.66 8.17
N GLU A 78 15.35 13.69 6.96
CA GLU A 78 15.86 14.58 5.90
C GLU A 78 15.46 16.04 6.19
N PRO A 79 16.39 17.01 6.10
CA PRO A 79 16.07 18.43 6.30
C PRO A 79 15.01 18.90 5.29
N GLY A 80 13.85 19.33 5.78
CA GLY A 80 12.74 19.80 4.95
C GLY A 80 11.65 18.75 4.65
N SER A 81 11.68 17.59 5.32
CA SER A 81 10.61 16.58 5.34
C SER A 81 9.38 16.96 6.16
#